data_AF-A0A7S1DDS9-F1
#
_entry.id   AF-A0A7S1DDS9-F1
#
_cell.length_a   1.000
_cell.length_b   1.000
_cell.length_c   1.000
_cell.angle_alpha   90.00
_cell.angle_beta   90.00
_cell.angle_gamma   90.00
#
_symmetry.space_group_name_H-M   'P 1'
#
loop_
_entity.id
_entity.type
_entity.pdbx_description
1 polymer ?
#
loop_
_entity_poly.entity_id
_entity_poly.type
_entity_poly.pdbx_seq_one_letter_code
_entity_poly.pdbx_strand_id
1 'polypeptide(L)'
;EGDFAGTGCAISGNGQRIAIFSPQLGNPGLGRVLAYNWNPLLLSWSQLGQTILGGSNGDKDTIAMSSDGSSIIVGALNEGVARVYRYSPTALQWQQVGLAMIGRTSFGQAVSINHDGTIVAVAAPRLFPGRVQ
;
A
#
# COMPACT_ATOMS: atom_id res chain seq x y z
N GLU A 1 -15.12 -5.71 7.59
CA GLU A 1 -14.22 -6.72 6.99
C GLU A 1 -13.37 -6.00 5.95
N GLY A 2 -12.07 -6.29 5.90
CA GLY A 2 -11.11 -5.61 5.01
C GLY A 2 -10.83 -6.49 3.79
N ASP A 3 -10.97 -5.93 2.60
CA ASP A 3 -10.80 -6.69 1.35
C ASP A 3 -9.37 -7.23 1.20
N PHE A 4 -9.30 -8.43 0.61
CA PHE A 4 -8.09 -9.21 0.38
C PHE A 4 -6.96 -8.37 -0.22
N ALA A 5 -5.77 -8.46 0.38
CA ALA A 5 -4.53 -7.90 -0.15
C ALA A 5 -4.24 -8.50 -1.55
N GLY A 6 -4.55 -7.73 -2.60
CA GLY A 6 -4.20 -8.06 -3.98
C GLY A 6 -2.84 -7.47 -4.34
N THR A 7 -2.11 -8.12 -5.24
CA THR A 7 -0.77 -7.73 -5.73
C THR A 7 -0.77 -6.44 -6.59
N GLY A 8 -1.60 -5.45 -6.25
CA GLY A 8 -1.53 -4.12 -6.83
C GLY A 8 -2.78 -3.26 -6.75
N CYS A 9 -3.81 -3.64 -6.00
CA CYS A 9 -4.97 -2.77 -5.75
C CYS A 9 -5.58 -2.97 -4.36
N ALA A 10 -6.22 -1.93 -3.84
CA ALA A 10 -6.98 -1.94 -2.59
C ALA A 10 -8.19 -1.00 -2.69
N ILE A 11 -9.23 -1.24 -1.91
CA ILE A 11 -10.49 -0.47 -1.93
C ILE A 11 -10.96 -0.20 -0.50
N SER A 12 -11.64 0.94 -0.27
CA SER A 12 -12.29 1.25 0.99
C SER A 12 -13.59 0.46 1.16
N GLY A 13 -14.05 0.25 2.39
CA GLY A 13 -15.23 -0.57 2.66
C GLY A 13 -16.55 -0.01 2.09
N ASN A 14 -16.60 1.28 1.77
CA ASN A 14 -17.73 1.92 1.08
C ASN A 14 -17.56 1.97 -0.46
N GLY A 15 -16.45 1.45 -1.00
CA GLY A 15 -16.15 1.46 -2.43
C GLY A 15 -15.83 2.83 -3.04
N GLN A 16 -15.74 3.89 -2.22
CA GLN A 16 -15.54 5.25 -2.74
C GLN A 16 -14.08 5.63 -2.93
N ARG A 17 -13.14 4.85 -2.40
CA ARG A 17 -11.71 5.07 -2.59
C ARG A 17 -11.04 3.79 -3.04
N ILE A 18 -10.12 3.92 -3.99
CA ILE A 18 -9.27 2.84 -4.46
C ILE A 18 -7.81 3.30 -4.42
N ALA A 19 -6.91 2.37 -4.18
CA ALA A 19 -5.48 2.55 -4.38
C ALA A 19 -5.01 1.55 -5.42
N ILE A 20 -4.15 1.99 -6.33
CA ILE A 20 -3.62 1.19 -7.41
C ILE A 20 -2.10 1.33 -7.38
N PHE A 21 -1.42 0.19 -7.27
CA PHE A 21 0.01 0.10 -7.50
C PHE A 21 0.27 -0.03 -9.00
N SER A 22 1.17 0.81 -9.50
CA SER A 22 1.65 0.78 -10.87
C SER A 22 3.17 0.60 -10.82
N PRO A 23 3.71 -0.57 -11.21
CA PRO A 23 5.15 -0.72 -11.36
C PRO A 23 5.61 0.20 -12.50
N GLN A 24 6.64 1.01 -12.24
CA GLN A 24 7.22 1.85 -13.27
C GLN A 24 8.39 1.13 -13.92
N LEU A 25 8.30 0.86 -15.22
CA LEU A 25 9.43 0.32 -15.98
C LEU A 25 10.44 1.44 -16.24
N GLY A 26 11.69 1.28 -15.81
CA GLY A 26 12.77 2.27 -16.01
C GLY A 26 13.83 2.24 -14.91
N ASN A 27 14.79 3.16 -14.94
CA ASN A 27 15.82 3.34 -13.91
C ASN A 27 15.62 4.72 -13.23
N PRO A 28 15.31 4.81 -11.93
CA PRO A 28 15.29 3.74 -10.93
C PRO A 28 14.00 2.90 -10.90
N GLY A 29 13.02 3.20 -11.76
CA GLY A 29 11.83 2.36 -11.91
C GLY A 29 10.95 2.29 -10.67
N LEU A 30 10.87 3.36 -9.87
CA LEU A 30 10.11 3.32 -8.61
C LEU A 30 8.66 2.92 -8.85
N GLY A 31 8.20 1.88 -8.15
CA GLY A 31 6.78 1.58 -8.09
C GLY A 31 6.00 2.80 -7.59
N ARG A 32 4.75 2.98 -8.02
CA ARG A 32 3.92 4.12 -7.60
C ARG A 32 2.59 3.63 -7.10
N VAL A 33 2.08 4.23 -6.03
CA VAL A 33 0.72 4.03 -5.57
C VAL A 33 -0.08 5.30 -5.83
N LEU A 34 -1.12 5.16 -6.62
CA LEU A 34 -2.09 6.22 -6.89
C LEU A 34 -3.38 5.90 -6.14
N ALA A 35 -3.85 6.82 -5.32
CA ALA A 35 -5.15 6.74 -4.70
C ALA A 35 -6.16 7.56 -5.51
N TYR A 36 -7.39 7.06 -5.63
CA TYR A 36 -8.49 7.74 -6.30
C TYR A 36 -9.70 7.78 -5.39
N ASN A 37 -10.51 8.81 -5.55
CA ASN A 37 -11.81 8.97 -4.90
C ASN A 37 -12.90 9.08 -5.97
N TRP A 38 -14.01 8.39 -5.77
CA TRP A 38 -15.17 8.48 -6.66
C TRP A 38 -15.87 9.82 -6.49
N ASN A 39 -16.10 10.51 -7.60
CA ASN A 39 -16.90 11.72 -7.65
C ASN A 39 -18.29 11.38 -8.24
N PRO A 40 -19.35 11.29 -7.42
CA PRO A 40 -20.68 10.92 -7.90
C PRO A 40 -21.33 12.00 -8.78
N LEU A 41 -20.90 13.26 -8.67
CA LEU A 41 -21.44 14.36 -9.49
C LEU A 41 -20.91 14.32 -10.93
N LEU A 42 -19.64 13.93 -11.07
CA LEU A 42 -18.96 13.85 -12.37
C LEU A 42 -18.89 12.43 -12.94
N LEU A 43 -19.46 11.44 -12.23
CA LEU A 43 -19.40 10.02 -12.56
C LEU A 43 -17.99 9.55 -12.95
N SER A 44 -16.99 10.00 -12.20
CA SER A 44 -15.58 9.77 -12.53
C SER A 44 -14.71 9.59 -11.28
N TRP A 45 -13.56 8.94 -11.48
CA TRP A 45 -12.52 8.82 -10.46
C TRP A 45 -11.56 10.00 -10.55
N SER A 46 -11.36 10.71 -9.44
CA SER A 46 -10.34 11.75 -9.33
C SER A 46 -9.21 11.29 -8.43
N GLN A 47 -7.97 11.64 -8.77
CA GLN A 47 -6.82 11.29 -7.95
C GLN A 47 -6.94 12.00 -6.58
N LEU A 48 -6.74 11.24 -5.51
CA LEU A 48 -6.78 11.70 -4.13
C LEU A 48 -5.36 11.95 -3.63
N GLY A 49 -4.95 13.21 -3.57
CA GLY A 49 -3.61 13.61 -3.13
C GLY A 49 -2.50 13.29 -4.12
N GLN A 50 -1.25 13.48 -3.69
CA GLN A 50 -0.08 13.18 -4.50
C GLN A 50 0.18 11.69 -4.65
N THR A 51 0.92 11.31 -5.69
CA THR A 51 1.42 9.96 -5.88
C THR A 51 2.32 9.55 -4.73
N ILE A 52 2.06 8.39 -4.13
CA ILE A 52 2.95 7.77 -3.15
C ILE A 52 4.01 7.01 -3.92
N LEU A 53 5.29 7.30 -3.66
CA LEU A 53 6.39 6.54 -4.23
C LEU A 53 6.56 5.23 -3.45
N GLY A 54 6.53 4.13 -4.18
CA GLY A 54 6.80 2.79 -3.70
C GLY A 54 8.29 2.50 -3.61
N GLY A 55 8.62 1.20 -3.53
CA GLY A 55 9.99 0.73 -3.36
C GLY A 55 10.94 1.07 -4.54
N SER A 56 12.22 1.10 -4.21
CA SER A 56 13.38 1.55 -5.02
C SER A 56 13.69 0.69 -6.24
N ASN A 57 13.02 -0.46 -6.39
CA ASN A 57 13.40 -1.50 -7.35
C ASN A 57 12.30 -1.87 -8.35
N GLY A 58 11.19 -1.11 -8.40
CA GLY A 58 10.11 -1.29 -9.39
C GLY A 58 9.31 -2.58 -9.36
N ASP A 59 9.73 -3.52 -8.53
CA ASP A 59 9.02 -4.76 -8.31
C ASP A 59 7.83 -4.60 -7.36
N LYS A 60 6.94 -5.59 -7.46
CA LYS A 60 5.67 -5.79 -6.75
C LYS A 60 5.69 -5.26 -5.31
N ASP A 61 5.15 -4.06 -5.11
CA ASP A 61 4.73 -3.64 -3.80
C ASP A 61 3.35 -4.23 -3.48
N THR A 62 3.17 -4.64 -2.24
CA THR A 62 1.85 -5.00 -1.73
C THR A 62 1.18 -3.80 -1.11
N ILE A 63 -0.13 -3.68 -1.32
CA ILE A 63 -0.90 -2.55 -0.81
C ILE A 63 -2.15 -3.04 -0.10
N ALA A 64 -2.54 -2.32 0.95
CA ALA A 64 -3.84 -2.45 1.58
C ALA A 64 -4.35 -1.09 2.02
N MET A 65 -5.68 -0.94 2.04
CA MET A 65 -6.37 0.29 2.44
C MET A 65 -7.23 0.01 3.66
N SER A 66 -7.29 0.95 4.60
CA SER A 66 -8.21 0.88 5.73
C SER A 66 -9.65 0.96 5.22
N SER A 67 -10.58 0.35 5.95
CA SER A 67 -11.98 0.31 5.52
C SER A 67 -12.63 1.70 5.51
N ASP A 68 -12.18 2.64 6.34
CA ASP A 68 -12.58 4.06 6.28
C ASP A 68 -11.95 4.82 5.09
N GLY A 69 -11.02 4.20 4.36
CA GLY A 69 -10.30 4.77 3.23
C GLY A 69 -9.33 5.90 3.59
N SER A 70 -9.03 6.11 4.87
CA SER A 70 -8.16 7.20 5.35
C SER A 70 -6.68 6.84 5.37
N SER A 71 -6.35 5.55 5.37
CA SER A 71 -5.00 5.03 5.50
C SER A 71 -4.67 3.97 4.44
N ILE A 72 -3.41 3.95 4.01
CA ILE A 72 -2.84 2.98 3.09
C ILE A 72 -1.55 2.44 3.69
N ILE A 73 -1.34 1.13 3.62
CA ILE A 73 -0.04 0.51 3.88
C ILE A 73 0.56 0.01 2.57
N VAL A 74 1.86 0.24 2.39
CA VAL A 74 2.66 -0.20 1.25
C VAL A 74 3.80 -1.07 1.78
N GLY A 75 3.83 -2.34 1.38
CA GLY A 75 4.92 -3.27 1.64
C GLY A 75 5.84 -3.39 0.43
N ALA A 76 7.12 -3.12 0.62
CA ALA A 76 8.17 -3.21 -0.40
C ALA A 76 9.07 -4.42 -0.10
N LEU A 77 8.72 -5.57 -0.68
CA LEU A 77 9.38 -6.85 -0.43
C LEU A 77 10.90 -6.81 -0.63
N ASN A 78 11.34 -6.21 -1.73
CA ASN A 78 12.77 -6.14 -2.08
C ASN A 78 13.57 -5.21 -1.16
N GLU A 79 12.91 -4.24 -0.52
CA GLU A 79 13.53 -3.41 0.52
C GLU A 79 13.47 -4.07 1.90
N GLY A 80 12.57 -5.04 2.10
CA GLY A 80 12.25 -5.56 3.43
C GLY A 80 11.58 -4.50 4.30
N VAL A 81 10.79 -3.60 3.70
CA VAL A 81 10.20 -2.43 4.37
C VAL A 81 8.68 -2.40 4.21
N ALA A 82 7.98 -1.83 5.18
CA ALA A 82 6.59 -1.43 5.05
C ALA A 82 6.37 -0.01 5.59
N ARG A 83 5.56 0.79 4.88
CA ARG A 83 5.26 2.19 5.22
C ARG A 83 3.76 2.39 5.28
N VAL A 84 3.30 3.15 6.27
CA VAL A 84 1.88 3.52 6.43
C VAL A 84 1.72 4.98 6.08
N TYR A 85 0.72 5.30 5.29
CA TYR A 85 0.34 6.64 4.89
C TYR A 85 -1.08 6.93 5.36
N ARG A 86 -1.33 8.16 5.82
CA ARG A 86 -2.66 8.67 6.15
C ARG A 86 -2.94 9.90 5.31
N TYR A 87 -4.13 9.96 4.74
CA TYR A 87 -4.57 11.12 3.98
C TYR A 87 -4.89 12.28 4.90
N SER A 88 -4.26 13.42 4.66
CA SER A 88 -4.55 14.68 5.33
C SER A 88 -5.54 15.48 4.49
N PRO A 89 -6.81 15.63 4.91
CA PRO A 89 -7.79 16.41 4.17
C PRO A 89 -7.50 17.92 4.22
N THR A 90 -6.71 18.38 5.20
CA THR A 90 -6.29 19.78 5.30
C THR A 90 -5.15 20.11 4.37
N ALA A 91 -4.14 19.22 4.26
CA ALA A 91 -3.04 19.39 3.33
C ALA A 91 -3.37 18.93 1.92
N LEU A 92 -4.44 18.16 1.74
CA LEU A 92 -4.80 17.44 0.51
C LEU A 92 -3.67 16.50 0.04
N GLN A 93 -2.97 15.86 0.99
CA GLN A 93 -1.80 15.03 0.71
C GLN A 93 -1.79 13.75 1.56
N TRP A 94 -1.16 12.69 1.05
CA TRP A 94 -0.80 11.51 1.84
C TRP A 94 0.44 11.79 2.68
N GLN A 95 0.39 11.49 3.96
CA GLN A 95 1.50 11.70 4.88
C GLN A 95 1.91 10.38 5.50
N GLN A 96 3.21 10.07 5.49
CA GLN A 96 3.69 8.88 6.18
C GLN A 96 3.44 9.03 7.68
N VAL A 97 2.88 8.00 8.30
CA VAL A 97 2.65 7.95 9.75
C VAL A 97 3.77 7.16 10.38
N GLY A 98 4.58 7.83 11.19
CA GLY A 98 5.69 7.21 11.90
C GLY A 98 6.85 6.80 10.98
N LEU A 99 7.77 6.02 11.55
CA LEU A 99 8.93 5.49 10.85
C LEU A 99 8.56 4.28 9.98
N ALA A 100 9.36 4.02 8.97
CA ALA A 100 9.24 2.82 8.16
C ALA A 100 9.51 1.57 9.04
N MET A 101 8.69 0.54 8.88
CA MET A 101 8.91 -0.76 9.52
C MET A 101 9.93 -1.53 8.71
N ILE A 102 11.00 -2.01 9.35
CA ILE A 102 12.09 -2.75 8.70
C ILE A 102 12.09 -4.16 9.26
N GLY A 103 12.05 -5.15 8.36
CA GLY A 103 12.11 -6.57 8.74
C GLY A 103 13.18 -7.34 7.99
N ARG A 104 13.23 -8.65 8.25
CA ARG A 104 14.15 -9.60 7.61
C ARG A 104 13.35 -10.64 6.86
N THR A 105 13.95 -11.19 5.80
CA THR A 105 13.47 -12.36 5.03
C THR A 105 12.02 -12.22 4.57
N SER A 106 11.84 -11.78 3.33
CA SER A 106 10.52 -11.63 2.70
C SER A 106 9.55 -10.68 3.43
N PHE A 107 10.06 -9.74 4.24
CA PHE A 107 9.24 -8.75 4.92
C PHE A 107 8.57 -7.81 3.92
N GLY A 108 7.27 -7.55 4.08
CA GLY A 108 6.50 -6.73 3.14
C GLY A 108 5.93 -7.54 1.96
N GLN A 109 6.03 -8.88 2.00
CA GLN A 109 5.41 -9.75 0.99
C GLN A 109 3.89 -9.71 1.00
N ALA A 110 3.28 -9.42 2.14
CA ALA A 110 1.86 -9.15 2.28
C ALA A 110 1.64 -8.17 3.42
N VAL A 111 0.62 -7.33 3.29
CA VAL A 111 0.25 -6.32 4.27
C VAL A 111 -1.26 -6.34 4.50
N SER A 112 -1.68 -5.98 5.70
CA SER A 112 -3.08 -5.73 6.02
C SER A 112 -3.19 -4.61 7.04
N ILE A 113 -4.36 -3.98 7.06
CA ILE A 113 -4.66 -2.82 7.90
C ILE A 113 -6.11 -2.94 8.40
N ASN A 114 -6.35 -2.56 9.65
CA ASN A 114 -7.69 -2.60 10.24
C ASN A 114 -8.56 -1.42 9.76
N HIS A 115 -9.80 -1.35 10.27
CA HIS A 115 -10.82 -0.43 9.77
C HIS A 115 -10.42 1.05 9.83
N ASP A 116 -9.81 1.49 10.92
CA ASP A 116 -9.42 2.88 11.20
C ASP A 116 -7.93 3.18 10.95
N GLY A 117 -7.19 2.18 10.46
CA GLY A 117 -5.77 2.28 10.17
C GLY A 117 -4.86 2.39 11.40
N THR A 118 -5.33 2.04 12.59
CA THR A 118 -4.53 2.06 13.83
C THR A 118 -3.69 0.80 14.03
N ILE A 119 -4.08 -0.32 13.41
CA ILE A 119 -3.40 -1.61 13.49
C ILE A 119 -3.04 -2.07 12.08
N VAL A 120 -1.78 -2.48 11.92
CA VAL A 120 -1.27 -3.06 10.68
C VAL A 120 -0.60 -4.40 10.95
N ALA A 121 -0.65 -5.30 9.98
CA ALA A 121 0.14 -6.53 9.99
C ALA A 121 0.97 -6.62 8.71
N VAL A 122 2.19 -7.12 8.85
CA VAL A 122 3.14 -7.29 7.74
C VAL A 122 3.70 -8.71 7.79
N ALA A 123 3.59 -9.42 6.68
CA ALA A 123 4.11 -10.77 6.56
C ALA A 123 5.63 -10.76 6.32
N ALA A 124 6.32 -11.73 6.94
CA ALA A 124 7.74 -12.04 6.72
C ALA A 124 7.94 -13.56 6.80
N PRO A 125 7.40 -14.33 5.84
CA PRO A 125 7.52 -15.77 5.87
C PRO A 125 8.99 -16.18 5.70
N ARG A 126 9.46 -17.07 6.56
CA ARG A 126 10.74 -17.74 6.36
C ARG A 126 10.62 -18.65 5.15
N LEU A 127 11.30 -18.30 4.06
CA LEU A 127 11.57 -19.24 2.99
C LEU A 127 12.54 -20.29 3.56
N PHE A 128 12.03 -21.48 3.88
CA PHE A 128 12.88 -22.67 3.92
C PHE A 128 12.93 -23.19 2.48
N PRO A 129 13.99 -22.91 1.69
CA PRO A 129 14.26 -23.77 0.55
C PRO A 129 14.50 -25.16 1.15
N GLY A 130 13.68 -26.14 0.77
CA GLY A 130 13.69 -27.47 1.37
C GLY A 130 15.12 -28.02 1.45
N ARG A 131 15.65 -28.08 2.67
CA ARG A 131 16.79 -28.94 2.95
C ARG A 131 16.18 -30.31 3.24
N VAL A 132 16.11 -31.14 2.20
CA VAL A 132 16.06 -32.58 2.40
C VAL A 132 17.41 -32.93 3.02
N GLN A 133 17.40 -33.30 4.31
CA GLN A 133 18.51 -34.03 4.93
C GLN A 133 18.31 -35.52 4.71
#